data_AF-A0A6M6DZI9-F1
#
_entry.id   AF-A0A6M6DZI9-F1
#
_cell.length_a   1.000
_cell.length_b   1.000
_cell.length_c   1.000
_cell.angle_alpha   90.00
_cell.angle_beta   90.00
_cell.angle_gamma   90.00
#
_symmetry.space_group_name_H-M   'P 1'
#
loop_
_entity.id
_entity.type
_entity.pdbx_description
1 polymer ?
#
loop_
_entity_poly.entity_id
_entity_poly.type
_entity_poly.pdbx_seq_one_letter_code
_entity_poly.pdbx_strand_id
1 'polypeptide(L)' 'MQNNKLFGYVLIILSFGAAVYLLSSERALMPAGYDLGVDGYLVARALIFLFILYALFKFGYFLLTKKD' A
#
# COMPACT_ATOMS: atom_id res chain seq x y z
N MET A 1 -20.04 -8.46 -18.93
CA MET A 1 -19.85 -8.30 -17.46
C MET A 1 -18.58 -8.94 -16.89
N GLN A 2 -17.81 -9.74 -17.65
CA GLN A 2 -16.61 -10.45 -17.13
C GLN A 2 -15.35 -9.55 -17.06
N ASN A 3 -15.16 -8.64 -18.02
CA ASN A 3 -13.98 -7.74 -18.06
C ASN A 3 -13.87 -6.80 -16.86
N ASN A 4 -15.00 -6.35 -16.29
CA ASN A 4 -14.98 -5.39 -15.18
C ASN A 4 -14.39 -6.00 -13.89
N LYS A 5 -14.58 -7.31 -13.67
CA LYS A 5 -13.99 -8.02 -12.53
C LYS A 5 -12.48 -8.17 -12.71
N LEU A 6 -12.03 -8.45 -13.93
CA LEU A 6 -10.61 -8.59 -14.28
C LEU A 6 -9.87 -7.27 -14.10
N PHE A 7 -10.48 -6.15 -14.51
CA PHE A 7 -9.96 -4.81 -14.29
C PHE A 7 -9.84 -4.46 -12.79
N GLY A 8 -10.83 -4.87 -11.99
CA GLY A 8 -10.78 -4.71 -10.53
C GLY A 8 -9.62 -5.47 -9.89
N TYR A 9 -9.40 -6.73 -10.27
CA TYR A 9 -8.26 -7.50 -9.78
C TYR A 9 -6.91 -6.90 -10.16
N VAL A 10 -6.77 -6.39 -11.39
CA VAL A 10 -5.54 -5.71 -11.83
C VAL A 10 -5.26 -4.47 -10.97
N LEU A 11 -6.27 -3.63 -10.71
CA LEU A 11 -6.14 -2.44 -9.85
C LEU A 11 -5.70 -2.78 -8.42
N ILE A 12 -6.22 -3.87 -7.86
CA ILE A 12 -5.86 -4.34 -6.51
C ILE A 12 -4.40 -4.79 -6.48
N ILE A 13 -4.00 -5.61 -7.45
CA ILE A 13 -2.62 -6.11 -7.56
C ILE A 13 -1.65 -4.95 -7.77
N LEU A 14 -2.00 -3.97 -8.60
CA LEU A 14 -1.16 -2.81 -8.87
C LEU A 14 -0.99 -1.94 -7.61
N SER A 15 -2.08 -1.70 -6.88
CA SER A 15 -2.06 -0.92 -5.64
C SER A 15 -1.23 -1.62 -4.56
N PHE A 16 -1.36 -2.94 -4.46
CA PHE A 16 -0.60 -3.76 -3.52
C PHE A 16 0.88 -3.81 -3.90
N GLY A 17 1.20 -3.96 -5.18
CA GLY A 17 2.58 -3.92 -5.70
C GLY A 17 3.25 -2.57 -5.45
N ALA A 18 2.54 -1.47 -5.66
CA ALA A 18 3.03 -0.11 -5.36
C ALA A 18 3.30 0.08 -3.86
N ALA A 19 2.42 -0.43 -3.00
CA ALA A 19 2.59 -0.39 -1.55
C ALA A 19 3.85 -1.16 -1.09
N VAL A 20 4.06 -2.38 -1.60
CA VAL A 20 5.25 -3.20 -1.30
C VAL A 20 6.53 -2.55 -1.83
N TYR A 21 6.47 -1.95 -3.02
CA TYR A 21 7.60 -1.24 -3.61
C TYR A 21 8.01 -0.02 -2.78
N LEU A 22 7.04 0.81 -2.38
CA LEU A 22 7.28 1.97 -1.51
C LEU A 22 7.84 1.54 -0.15
N LEU A 23 7.43 0.38 0.35
CA LEU A 23 7.96 -0.17 1.61
C LEU A 23 9.38 -0.70 1.50
N SER A 24 9.75 -1.25 0.35
CA SER A 24 11.07 -1.87 0.15
C SER A 24 12.12 -0.86 -0.31
N SER A 25 11.71 0.24 -0.92
CA SER A 25 12.61 1.25 -1.45
C SER A 25 12.82 2.40 -0.47
N GLU A 26 13.98 2.38 0.20
CA GLU A 26 14.36 3.45 1.12
C GLU A 26 14.53 4.79 0.42
N ARG A 27 14.96 4.75 -0.84
CA ARG A 27 15.19 5.93 -1.68
C ARG A 27 13.95 6.42 -2.43
N ALA A 28 12.90 5.60 -2.55
CA ALA A 28 11.67 6.05 -3.23
C ALA A 28 10.93 7.12 -2.42
N LEU A 29 11.05 7.06 -1.10
CA LEU A 29 10.36 7.96 -0.17
C LEU A 29 11.29 9.04 0.41
N MET A 30 12.61 8.94 0.18
CA MET A 30 13.60 9.84 0.75
C MET A 30 14.39 10.55 -0.37
N PRO A 31 14.14 11.86 -0.61
CA PRO A 31 14.92 12.64 -1.56
C PRO A 31 16.39 12.70 -1.14
N ALA A 32 17.30 12.74 -2.11
CA ALA A 32 18.74 12.88 -1.83
C ALA A 32 19.03 14.16 -1.02
N GLY A 33 19.73 14.02 0.11
CA GLY A 33 20.10 15.13 1.01
C GLY A 33 19.30 15.23 2.31
N TYR A 34 18.33 14.33 2.55
CA TYR A 34 17.54 14.30 3.80
C TYR A 34 18.15 13.44 4.92
N ASP A 35 19.46 13.17 4.89
CA ASP A 35 20.17 12.25 5.83
C ASP A 35 20.02 12.61 7.33
N LEU A 36 19.61 13.83 7.66
CA LEU A 36 19.32 14.28 9.04
C LEU A 36 17.89 13.95 9.50
N GLY A 37 16.99 13.62 8.58
CA GLY A 37 15.58 13.32 8.84
C GLY A 37 15.27 11.83 9.02
N VAL A 38 16.28 11.00 9.27
CA VAL A 38 16.17 9.53 9.35
C VAL A 38 15.12 9.08 10.38
N ASP A 39 15.00 9.78 11.50
CA ASP A 39 13.98 9.47 12.51
C ASP A 39 12.55 9.76 12.00
N GLY A 40 12.37 10.89 11.32
CA GLY A 40 11.09 11.24 10.68
C GLY A 40 10.73 10.28 9.54
N TYR A 41 11.73 9.81 8.79
CA TYR A 41 11.58 8.80 7.76
C TYR A 41 11.11 7.45 8.34
N LEU A 42 11.70 7.01 9.45
CA LEU A 42 11.33 5.76 10.11
C LEU A 42 9.86 5.79 10.57
N VAL A 43 9.43 6.91 11.17
CA VAL A 43 8.05 7.13 11.61
C VAL A 43 7.10 7.19 10.42
N ALA A 44 7.45 7.91 9.34
CA ALA A 44 6.64 7.97 8.13
C ALA A 44 6.47 6.59 7.48
N ARG A 45 7.54 5.79 7.41
CA ARG A 45 7.51 4.42 6.89
C ARG A 45 6.61 3.52 7.73
N ALA A 46 6.68 3.64 9.06
CA ALA A 46 5.80 2.90 9.97
C ALA A 46 4.32 3.28 9.79
N LEU A 47 4.01 4.57 9.65
CA LEU A 47 2.65 5.05 9.40
C LEU A 47 2.09 4.56 8.06
N ILE A 48 2.90 4.59 7.01
CA ILE A 48 2.52 4.03 5.69
C ILE A 48 2.24 2.53 5.81
N PHE A 49 3.07 1.78 6.55
CA PHE A 49 2.85 0.36 6.78
C PHE A 49 1.52 0.09 7.49
N LEU A 50 1.24 0.81 8.59
CA LEU A 50 -0.01 0.71 9.32
C LEU A 50 -1.23 1.03 8.45
N PHE A 51 -1.13 2.08 7.62
CA PHE A 51 -2.20 2.47 6.71
C PHE A 51 -2.47 1.39 5.66
N ILE A 52 -1.42 0.83 5.06
CA ILE A 52 -1.54 -0.28 4.09
C ILE A 52 -2.20 -1.49 4.75
N LEU A 53 -1.74 -1.89 5.94
CA LEU A 53 -2.28 -3.03 6.68
C LEU A 53 -3.77 -2.84 6.98
N TYR A 54 -4.14 -1.64 7.44
CA TYR A 54 -5.54 -1.27 7.69
C TYR A 54 -6.39 -1.32 6.42
N ALA A 55 -5.89 -0.76 5.31
CA ALA A 55 -6.58 -0.78 4.03
C ALA A 55 -6.81 -2.20 3.52
N LEU A 56 -5.80 -3.09 3.65
CA LEU A 56 -5.91 -4.52 3.34
C LEU A 56 -6.96 -5.21 4.19
N PHE A 57 -6.98 -4.94 5.50
CA PHE A 57 -7.93 -5.55 6.41
C PHE A 57 -9.37 -5.11 6.09
N LYS A 58 -9.58 -3.81 5.87
CA LYS A 58 -10.87 -3.24 5.41
C LYS A 58 -11.30 -3.80 4.06
N PHE A 59 -10.36 -3.95 3.13
CA PHE A 59 -10.62 -4.47 1.80
C PHE A 59 -10.99 -5.96 1.83
N GLY A 60 -10.24 -6.76 2.58
CA GLY A 60 -10.56 -8.17 2.83
C GLY A 60 -11.92 -8.33 3.51
N TYR A 61 -12.22 -7.50 4.52
CA TYR A 61 -13.53 -7.47 5.16
C TYR A 61 -14.64 -7.13 4.16
N PHE A 62 -14.46 -6.10 3.33
CA PHE A 62 -15.43 -5.74 2.29
C PHE A 62 -15.69 -6.88 1.30
N LEU A 63 -14.66 -7.60 0.87
CA LEU A 63 -14.81 -8.77 -0.01
C LEU A 63 -15.53 -9.94 0.67
N LEU A 64 -15.23 -10.22 1.96
CA LEU A 64 -15.84 -11.30 2.71
C LEU A 64 -17.29 -11.00 3.12
N THR A 65 -17.61 -9.74 3.41
CA THR A 65 -18.97 -9.29 3.71
C THR A 65 -19.85 -9.27 2.47
N LYS A 66 -19.29 -9.15 1.26
CA LYS A 66 -20.01 -9.40 0.00
C LYS A 66 -20.12 -10.90 -0.29
N LYS A 67 -20.84 -11.61 0.56
CA LYS A 67 -21.34 -12.95 0.29
C LYS A 67 -22.87 -12.81 0.19
N ASP A 68 -23.32 -12.68 -1.06
CA ASP A 68 -24.70 -12.38 -1.51
C ASP A 68 -25.22 -10.94 -1.27
#